data_AF-A0A1G7SFC1-F1
#
_entry.id   AF-A0A1G7SFC1-F1
#
_cell.length_a   1.000
_cell.length_b   1.000
_cell.length_c   1.000
_cell.angle_alpha   90.00
_cell.angle_beta   90.00
_cell.angle_gamma   90.00
#
_symmetry.space_group_name_H-M   'P 1'
#
loop_
_entity.id
_entity.type
_entity.pdbx_description
1 polymer ?
#
loop_
_entity_poly.entity_id
_entity_poly.type
_entity_poly.pdbx_seq_one_letter_code
_entity_poly.pdbx_strand_id
1 'polypeptide(L)' 'MSLHEFAKDLAHLEYVVPLLERGNPLSMSYWRQRVACLEAQQALLPDGKKRVARLLKLFNEFERVSGSAR' A
#
# COMPACT_ATOMS: atom_id res chain seq x y z
N MET A 1 -16.21 1.85 -5.19
CA MET A 1 -15.27 1.46 -6.26
C MET A 1 -15.66 0.06 -6.72
N SER A 2 -15.60 -0.19 -8.02
CA SER A 2 -15.91 -1.48 -8.63
C SER A 2 -14.79 -2.51 -8.42
N LEU A 3 -15.07 -3.79 -8.64
CA LEU A 3 -14.06 -4.86 -8.59
C LEU A 3 -12.86 -4.59 -9.51
N HIS A 4 -13.12 -4.10 -10.72
CA HIS A 4 -12.09 -3.81 -11.71
C HIS A 4 -11.16 -2.68 -11.27
N GLU A 5 -11.75 -1.59 -10.78
CA GLU A 5 -10.99 -0.47 -10.23
C GLU A 5 -10.18 -0.88 -9.00
N PHE A 6 -10.77 -1.69 -8.09
CA PHE A 6 -10.06 -2.23 -6.93
C PHE A 6 -8.84 -3.05 -7.35
N ALA A 7 -9.00 -3.99 -8.29
CA ALA A 7 -7.92 -4.84 -8.74
C ALA A 7 -6.79 -4.04 -9.40
N LYS A 8 -7.15 -3.01 -10.19
CA LYS A 8 -6.19 -2.12 -10.84
C LYS A 8 -5.42 -1.29 -9.82
N ASP A 9 -6.09 -0.67 -8.86
CA ASP A 9 -5.45 0.14 -7.83
C ASP A 9 -4.56 -0.71 -6.91
N LEU A 10 -5.03 -1.90 -6.52
CA LEU A 10 -4.23 -2.83 -5.72
C LEU A 10 -2.95 -3.26 -6.46
N ALA A 11 -3.06 -3.64 -7.72
CA ALA A 11 -1.89 -4.02 -8.53
C ALA A 11 -0.92 -2.85 -8.73
N HIS A 12 -1.44 -1.63 -8.90
CA HIS A 12 -0.61 -0.43 -9.00
C HIS A 12 0.19 -0.17 -7.72
N LEU A 13 -0.45 -0.28 -6.53
CA LEU A 13 0.24 -0.11 -5.26
C LEU A 13 1.28 -1.22 -5.03
N GLU A 14 0.97 -2.48 -5.35
CA GLU A 14 1.94 -3.57 -5.27
C GLU A 14 3.20 -3.33 -6.11
N TYR A 15 3.06 -2.63 -7.24
CA TYR A 15 4.18 -2.25 -8.08
C TYR A 15 4.95 -1.02 -7.56
N VAL A 16 4.24 0.04 -7.16
CA VAL A 16 4.87 1.31 -6.78
C VAL A 16 5.52 1.25 -5.40
N VAL A 17 4.90 0.56 -4.44
CA VAL A 17 5.34 0.59 -3.03
C VAL A 17 6.79 0.15 -2.84
N PRO A 18 7.27 -0.96 -3.42
CA PRO A 18 8.69 -1.34 -3.33
C PRO A 18 9.66 -0.32 -3.96
N LEU A 19 9.20 0.50 -4.90
CA LEU A 19 10.03 1.51 -5.57
C LEU A 19 10.21 2.78 -4.72
N LEU A 20 9.35 3.00 -3.72
CA LEU A 20 9.40 4.17 -2.86
C LEU A 20 10.69 4.24 -2.02
N GLU A 21 11.35 3.12 -1.74
CA GLU A 21 12.67 3.09 -1.06
C GLU A 21 13.74 3.89 -1.81
N ARG A 22 13.62 4.01 -3.14
CA ARG A 22 14.61 4.67 -4.01
C ARG A 22 14.36 6.17 -4.19
N GLY A 23 13.32 6.71 -3.56
CA GLY A 23 12.91 8.10 -3.69
C GLY A 23 11.39 8.18 -3.73
N ASN A 24 10.80 8.61 -2.62
CA ASN A 24 9.36 8.80 -2.52
C ASN A 24 8.99 10.25 -2.87
N PRO A 25 8.29 10.51 -3.98
CA PRO A 25 7.88 11.87 -4.36
C PRO A 25 6.71 12.42 -3.52
N LEU A 26 6.02 11.57 -2.75
CA LEU A 26 4.85 11.93 -1.95
C LEU A 26 5.08 11.59 -0.46
N SER A 27 4.25 12.13 0.44
CA SER A 27 4.39 11.80 1.86
C SER A 27 3.95 10.36 2.15
N MET A 28 4.51 9.75 3.20
CA MET A 28 4.05 8.42 3.67
C MET A 28 2.57 8.42 4.07
N SER A 29 2.07 9.53 4.61
CA SER A 29 0.65 9.71 4.93
C SER A 29 -0.25 9.58 3.71
N TYR A 30 0.17 10.09 2.54
CA TYR A 30 -0.57 9.94 1.29
C TYR A 30 -0.73 8.45 0.93
N TRP A 31 0.35 7.69 0.99
CA TRP A 31 0.32 6.28 0.64
C TRP A 31 -0.48 5.44 1.64
N ARG A 32 -0.39 5.73 2.94
CA ARG A 32 -1.24 5.10 3.96
C ARG A 32 -2.73 5.34 3.68
N GLN A 33 -3.11 6.55 3.29
CA GLN A 33 -4.49 6.86 2.93
C GLN A 33 -4.97 6.00 1.76
N ARG A 34 -4.13 5.82 0.72
CA ARG A 34 -4.46 4.97 -0.44
C ARG A 34 -4.69 3.51 -0.05
N VAL A 35 -3.85 2.95 0.83
CA VAL A 35 -4.04 1.58 1.30
C VAL A 35 -5.27 1.45 2.18
N ALA A 36 -5.57 2.42 3.04
CA ALA A 36 -6.78 2.40 3.87
C ALA A 36 -8.07 2.35 3.03
N CYS A 37 -8.09 3.04 1.89
CA CYS A 37 -9.20 2.94 0.93
C CYS A 37 -9.36 1.52 0.36
N LEU A 38 -8.25 0.79 0.15
CA LEU A 38 -8.28 -0.60 -0.30
C LEU A 38 -8.66 -1.57 0.83
N GLU A 39 -8.21 -1.32 2.06
CA GLU A 39 -8.53 -2.15 3.22
C GLU A 39 -10.04 -2.23 3.46
N ALA A 40 -10.75 -1.11 3.32
CA ALA A 40 -12.21 -1.06 3.41
C ALA A 40 -12.94 -1.96 2.38
N GLN A 41 -12.25 -2.36 1.31
CA GLN A 41 -12.82 -3.09 0.17
C GLN A 41 -12.06 -4.40 -0.12
N GLN A 42 -11.19 -4.85 0.78
CA GLN A 42 -10.31 -6.01 0.58
C GLN A 42 -11.05 -7.33 0.34
N ALA A 43 -12.35 -7.40 0.69
CA ALA A 43 -13.21 -8.55 0.45
C ALA A 43 -13.69 -8.69 -1.01
N LEU A 44 -13.46 -7.67 -1.86
CA LEU A 44 -13.80 -7.74 -3.28
C LEU A 44 -12.97 -8.79 -4.04
N LEU A 45 -11.76 -9.11 -3.57
CA LEU A 45 -10.94 -10.18 -4.12
C LEU A 45 -10.79 -11.33 -3.10
N PRO A 46 -10.79 -12.60 -3.55
CA PRO A 46 -10.56 -13.75 -2.68
C PRO A 46 -9.25 -13.66 -1.87
N ASP A 47 -8.21 -13.06 -2.45
CA ASP A 47 -6.90 -12.87 -1.83
C ASP A 47 -6.63 -11.41 -1.40
N GLY A 48 -7.61 -10.52 -1.53
CA GLY A 48 -7.45 -9.08 -1.29
C GLY A 48 -6.96 -8.77 0.11
N LYS A 49 -7.49 -9.45 1.13
CA LYS A 49 -7.02 -9.31 2.53
C LYS A 49 -5.53 -9.61 2.69
N LYS A 50 -5.05 -10.68 2.04
CA LYS A 50 -3.63 -11.08 2.12
C LYS A 50 -2.74 -10.06 1.41
N ARG A 51 -3.19 -9.53 0.28
CA ARG A 51 -2.46 -8.55 -0.54
C ARG A 51 -2.37 -7.19 0.16
N VAL A 52 -3.48 -6.68 0.66
CA VAL A 52 -3.52 -5.44 1.46
C VAL A 52 -2.65 -5.56 2.71
N ALA A 53 -2.69 -6.69 3.42
CA ALA A 53 -1.83 -6.90 4.60
C ALA A 53 -0.33 -6.85 4.27
N ARG A 54 0.10 -7.36 3.10
CA ARG A 54 1.50 -7.26 2.65
C ARG A 54 1.90 -5.80 2.40
N LEU A 55 1.03 -5.02 1.76
CA LEU A 55 1.28 -3.59 1.55
C LEU A 55 1.45 -2.84 2.87
N LEU A 56 0.54 -3.05 3.82
CA LEU A 56 0.62 -2.45 5.15
C LEU A 56 1.93 -2.82 5.87
N LYS A 57 2.39 -4.07 5.73
CA LYS A 57 3.67 -4.52 6.29
C LYS A 57 4.85 -3.75 5.70
N LEU A 58 4.91 -3.58 4.37
CA LEU A 58 5.97 -2.81 3.70
C LEU A 58 6.00 -1.35 4.17
N PHE A 59 4.84 -0.71 4.31
CA PHE A 59 4.77 0.66 4.82
C PHE A 59 5.28 0.78 6.26
N ASN A 60 4.94 -0.17 7.14
CA ASN A 60 5.47 -0.22 8.50
C ASN A 60 7.00 -0.41 8.50
N GLU A 61 7.55 -1.19 7.56
CA GLU A 61 9.00 -1.36 7.41
C GLU A 61 9.68 -0.06 6.96
N PHE A 62 9.12 0.66 5.99
CA PHE A 62 9.63 1.97 5.55
C PHE A 62 9.64 3.01 6.66
N GLU A 63 8.59 3.07 7.48
CA GLU A 63 8.53 3.98 8.63
C GLU A 63 9.54 3.63 9.72
N ARG A 64 9.79 2.33 9.94
CA ARG A 64 10.85 1.91 10.86
C ARG A 64 12.24 2.29 10.35
N VAL A 65 12.53 2.10 9.06
CA VAL A 65 13.84 2.45 8.48
C VAL A 65 14.04 3.96 8.46
N SER A 66 13.02 4.73 8.07
CA SER A 66 13.08 6.19 8.05
C SER A 66 13.09 6.83 9.45
N GLY A 67 12.48 6.19 10.45
CA GLY A 67 12.53 6.61 11.85
C GLY A 67 13.79 6.18 12.61
N SER A 68 14.50 5.14 12.14
CA SER A 68 15.76 4.65 12.72
C SER A 68 17.00 5.44 12.28
N ALA A 69 16.84 6.45 11.41
CA ALA A 69 17.90 7.34 10.96
C ALA A 69 18.10 8.58 11.86
N ARG A 70 17.82 8.48 13.16
CA ARG A 70 18.15 9.51 14.17
C ARG A 70 19.13 8.99 15.20
#